data_AF-A0A535P4Y7-F1
#
_entry.id   AF-A0A535P4Y7-F1
#
_cell.length_a   1.000
_cell.length_b   1.000
_cell.length_c   1.000
_cell.angle_alpha   90.00
_cell.angle_beta   90.00
_cell.angle_gamma   90.00
#
_symmetry.space_group_name_H-M   'P 1'
#
loop_
_entity.id
_entity.type
_entity.pdbx_description
1 polymer ?
#
loop_
_entity_poly.entity_id
_entity_poly.type
_entity_poly.pdbx_seq_one_letter_code
_entity_poly.pdbx_strand_id
1 'polypeptide(L)'
;MQSVQEVEQHVPVREGEYGERVATVEPGGVEYISLRERHGKPIDLFWTWLSPNLEFATVFVGVLGVAVFGLSFAETFLAIVLGSALGSLTHWVLSSWGPKFGVPMMVESRGAFGFLGNILPAGLNAFTGTIG
;
A
#
# COMPACT_ATOMS: atom_id res chain seq x y z
N MET A 1 24.68 -4.53 -2.73
CA MET A 1 23.36 -5.19 -2.85
C MET A 1 23.58 -6.64 -2.50
N GLN A 2 22.93 -7.17 -1.47
CA GLN A 2 23.07 -8.59 -1.12
C GLN A 2 22.51 -9.45 -2.26
N SER A 3 23.14 -10.60 -2.51
CA SER A 3 22.67 -11.49 -3.58
C SER A 3 21.34 -12.14 -3.16
N VAL A 4 20.47 -12.45 -4.13
CA VAL A 4 19.17 -13.12 -3.89
C VAL A 4 19.34 -14.36 -3.00
N GLN A 5 20.41 -15.12 -3.25
CA GLN A 5 20.76 -16.34 -2.52
C GLN A 5 21.15 -16.10 -1.06
N GLU A 6 21.70 -14.93 -0.72
CA GLU A 6 22.15 -14.60 0.64
C GLU A 6 20.97 -14.21 1.55
N VAL A 7 19.95 -13.54 0.99
CA VAL A 7 18.73 -13.17 1.72
C VAL A 7 17.80 -14.38 1.90
N GLU A 8 17.62 -15.19 0.85
CA GLU A 8 16.78 -16.38 0.87
C GLU A 8 17.30 -17.48 1.81
N GLN A 9 18.60 -17.48 2.14
CA GLN A 9 19.18 -18.40 3.13
C GLN A 9 18.72 -18.16 4.57
N HIS A 10 18.29 -16.94 4.90
CA HIS A 10 18.03 -16.52 6.28
C HIS A 10 16.54 -16.24 6.56
N VAL A 11 15.68 -16.35 5.54
CA VAL A 11 14.25 -15.98 5.63
C VAL A 11 13.41 -17.13 5.09
N PRO A 12 12.32 -17.53 5.76
CA PRO A 12 11.40 -18.53 5.20
C PRO A 12 10.77 -17.98 3.92
N VAL A 13 11.17 -18.54 2.79
CA VAL A 13 10.57 -18.29 1.49
C VAL A 13 9.37 -19.21 1.32
N ARG A 14 8.29 -18.68 0.76
CA ARG A 14 7.08 -19.43 0.38
C ARG A 14 7.41 -20.67 -0.47
N GLU A 15 6.69 -21.76 -0.24
CA GLU A 15 6.75 -22.96 -1.09
C GLU A 15 5.68 -22.91 -2.21
N GLY A 16 6.09 -23.12 -3.47
CA GLY A 16 5.19 -23.23 -4.63
C GLY A 16 5.18 -22.02 -5.56
N GLU A 17 5.12 -22.27 -6.87
CA GLU A 17 5.15 -21.23 -7.91
C GLU A 17 3.76 -20.62 -8.20
N TYR A 18 3.73 -19.33 -8.54
CA TYR A 18 2.52 -18.68 -9.03
C TYR A 18 2.14 -19.24 -10.41
N GLY A 19 1.01 -19.96 -10.49
CA GLY A 19 0.50 -20.54 -11.73
C GLY A 19 -0.52 -19.63 -12.43
N GLU A 20 -0.70 -19.81 -13.75
CA GLU A 20 -1.65 -19.02 -14.56
C GLU A 20 -3.14 -19.32 -14.29
N ARG A 21 -3.47 -20.16 -13.30
CA ARG A 21 -4.82 -20.67 -13.07
C ARG A 21 -5.58 -19.81 -12.07
N VAL A 22 -6.62 -19.13 -12.56
CA VAL A 22 -7.49 -18.18 -11.81
C VAL A 22 -8.19 -18.79 -10.58
N ALA A 23 -8.35 -20.11 -10.50
CA ALA A 23 -9.08 -20.80 -9.42
C ALA A 23 -8.17 -21.67 -8.51
N THR A 24 -6.85 -21.47 -8.55
CA THR A 24 -5.93 -22.18 -7.64
C THR A 24 -5.79 -21.40 -6.34
N VAL A 25 -5.84 -22.10 -5.20
CA VAL A 25 -5.55 -21.50 -3.89
C VAL A 25 -4.12 -20.97 -3.94
N GLU A 26 -3.94 -19.69 -3.61
CA GLU A 26 -2.63 -19.07 -3.63
C GLU A 26 -1.68 -19.80 -2.65
N PRO A 27 -0.51 -20.30 -3.10
CA PRO A 27 0.43 -21.01 -2.23
C PRO A 27 1.04 -20.20 -1.06
N GLY A 28 0.76 -18.90 -0.92
CA GLY A 28 1.45 -18.02 0.03
C GLY A 28 0.50 -17.18 0.87
N GLY A 29 0.95 -16.84 2.08
CA GLY A 29 0.21 -16.00 3.01
C GLY A 29 1.07 -14.85 3.54
N VAL A 30 1.84 -15.12 4.58
CA VAL A 30 2.60 -14.09 5.34
C VAL A 30 4.11 -14.19 5.15
N GLU A 31 4.55 -15.17 4.36
CA GLU A 31 5.94 -15.48 4.09
C GLU A 31 6.60 -14.41 3.19
N TYR A 32 7.93 -14.45 3.14
CA TYR A 32 8.69 -13.54 2.27
C TYR A 32 8.49 -13.87 0.80
N ILE A 33 8.20 -12.84 0.00
CA ILE A 33 8.08 -12.94 -1.45
C ILE A 33 9.47 -12.81 -2.09
N SER A 34 9.89 -13.87 -2.79
CA SER A 34 11.19 -13.94 -3.47
C SER A 34 11.34 -12.82 -4.51
N LEU A 35 12.58 -12.42 -4.80
CA LEU A 35 12.83 -11.38 -5.80
C LEU A 35 12.43 -11.81 -7.22
N ARG A 36 12.41 -13.12 -7.50
CA ARG A 36 12.09 -13.69 -8.82
C ARG A 36 10.59 -13.61 -9.14
N GLU A 37 9.74 -13.63 -8.12
CA GLU A 37 8.29 -13.56 -8.27
C GLU A 37 7.76 -12.12 -8.33
N ARG A 38 8.63 -11.11 -8.15
CA ARG A 38 8.24 -9.70 -8.20
C ARG A 38 8.18 -9.22 -9.65
N HIS A 39 6.99 -9.22 -10.21
CA HIS A 39 6.74 -8.83 -11.61
C HIS A 39 6.02 -7.48 -11.77
N GLY A 40 5.71 -6.78 -10.69
CA GLY A 40 5.00 -5.49 -10.72
C GLY A 40 5.86 -4.36 -11.31
N LYS A 41 5.29 -3.58 -12.23
CA LYS A 41 5.92 -2.37 -12.80
C LYS A 41 5.44 -1.13 -12.05
N PRO A 42 6.25 -0.06 -11.96
CA PRO A 42 5.82 1.19 -11.30
C PRO A 42 4.54 1.80 -11.89
N ILE A 43 4.29 1.61 -13.19
CA ILE A 43 3.06 2.09 -13.85
C ILE A 43 1.81 1.35 -13.37
N ASP A 44 1.94 0.11 -12.87
CA ASP A 44 0.81 -0.66 -12.36
C ASP A 44 0.26 -0.01 -11.08
N LEU A 45 1.12 0.67 -10.31
CA LEU A 45 0.72 1.46 -9.13
C LEU A 45 -0.16 2.64 -9.54
N PHE A 46 0.13 3.31 -10.65
CA PHE A 46 -0.71 4.43 -11.12
C PHE A 46 -2.16 3.98 -11.32
N TRP A 47 -2.36 2.84 -12.01
CA TRP A 47 -3.70 2.31 -12.23
C TRP A 47 -4.37 1.83 -10.94
N THR A 48 -3.59 1.20 -10.06
CA THR A 48 -4.07 0.72 -8.74
C THR A 48 -4.57 1.88 -7.88
N TRP A 49 -3.90 3.02 -7.91
CA TRP A 49 -4.27 4.21 -7.14
C TRP A 49 -5.30 5.08 -7.85
N LEU A 50 -5.30 5.12 -9.18
CA LEU A 50 -6.29 5.89 -9.93
C LEU A 50 -7.69 5.30 -9.75
N SER A 51 -7.85 3.97 -9.81
CA SER A 51 -9.18 3.34 -9.80
C SER A 51 -10.08 3.71 -8.62
N PRO A 52 -9.66 3.65 -7.34
CA PRO A 52 -10.52 4.04 -6.23
C PRO A 52 -10.78 5.56 -6.16
N ASN A 53 -9.90 6.40 -6.72
CA ASN A 53 -10.10 7.86 -6.72
C ASN A 53 -11.11 8.33 -7.78
N LEU A 54 -11.57 7.44 -8.66
CA LEU A 54 -12.63 7.71 -9.64
C LEU A 54 -14.02 7.52 -9.02
N GLU A 55 -14.27 8.21 -7.93
CA GLU A 55 -15.52 8.14 -7.17
C GLU A 55 -16.13 9.52 -6.93
N PHE A 56 -17.43 9.56 -6.64
CA PHE A 56 -18.14 10.82 -6.38
C PHE A 56 -17.63 11.54 -5.14
N ALA A 57 -17.16 10.81 -4.12
CA ALA A 57 -16.62 11.41 -2.89
C ALA A 57 -15.44 12.35 -3.23
N THR A 58 -14.51 11.92 -4.08
CA THR A 58 -13.40 12.74 -4.55
C THR A 58 -13.86 13.98 -5.31
N VAL A 59 -14.92 13.89 -6.12
CA VAL A 59 -15.51 15.05 -6.79
C VAL A 59 -16.07 16.06 -5.78
N PHE A 60 -16.74 15.58 -4.73
CA PHE A 60 -17.29 16.45 -3.69
C PHE A 60 -16.20 17.19 -2.91
N VAL A 61 -15.02 16.61 -2.71
CA VAL A 61 -13.87 17.33 -2.11
C VAL A 61 -13.53 18.59 -2.91
N GLY A 62 -13.55 18.51 -4.24
CA GLY A 62 -13.36 19.67 -5.12
C GLY A 62 -14.51 20.68 -5.02
N VAL A 63 -15.75 20.21 -4.98
CA VAL A 63 -16.94 21.07 -4.82
C VAL A 63 -16.89 21.84 -3.50
N LEU A 64 -16.50 21.20 -2.40
CA LEU A 64 -16.40 21.84 -1.08
C LEU A 64 -15.41 23.01 -1.07
N GLY A 65 -14.30 22.90 -1.79
CA GLY A 65 -13.32 23.98 -1.98
C GLY A 65 -13.96 25.29 -2.45
N VAL A 66 -14.78 25.20 -3.50
CA VAL A 66 -15.42 26.38 -4.10
C VAL A 66 -16.72 26.75 -3.38
N ALA A 67 -17.60 25.78 -3.15
CA ALA A 67 -18.97 26.02 -2.69
C ALA A 67 -19.07 26.30 -1.18
N VAL A 68 -18.15 25.77 -0.37
CA VAL A 68 -18.21 25.90 1.10
C VAL A 68 -17.06 26.77 1.62
N PHE A 69 -15.84 26.55 1.13
CA PHE A 69 -14.67 27.32 1.58
C PHE A 69 -14.47 28.64 0.84
N GLY A 70 -15.26 28.92 -0.22
CA GLY A 70 -15.26 30.19 -0.93
C GLY A 70 -13.99 30.47 -1.75
N LEU A 71 -13.17 29.44 -1.99
CA LEU A 71 -11.97 29.55 -2.80
C LEU A 71 -12.34 29.66 -4.28
N SER A 72 -11.53 30.37 -5.07
CA SER A 72 -11.65 30.28 -6.52
C SER A 72 -11.32 28.87 -7.02
N PHE A 73 -11.73 28.55 -8.26
CA PHE A 73 -11.40 27.26 -8.87
C PHE A 73 -9.89 27.00 -8.91
N ALA A 74 -9.10 28.02 -9.25
CA ALA A 74 -7.65 27.91 -9.34
C ALA A 74 -7.00 27.67 -7.97
N GLU A 75 -7.48 28.36 -6.92
CA GLU A 75 -6.99 28.16 -5.56
C GLU A 75 -7.37 26.78 -5.02
N THR A 76 -8.62 26.34 -5.25
CA THR A 76 -9.07 24.99 -4.88
C THR A 76 -8.23 23.92 -5.58
N PHE A 77 -8.03 24.05 -6.88
CA PHE A 77 -7.20 23.13 -7.65
C PHE A 77 -5.78 23.07 -7.11
N LEU A 78 -5.16 24.23 -6.86
CA LEU A 78 -3.81 24.29 -6.31
C LEU A 78 -3.73 23.68 -4.91
N ALA A 79 -4.70 23.98 -4.04
CA ALA A 79 -4.77 23.42 -2.70
C ALA A 79 -4.88 21.89 -2.71
N ILE A 80 -5.70 21.33 -3.61
CA ILE A 80 -5.83 19.87 -3.79
C ILE A 80 -4.51 19.29 -4.29
N VAL A 81 -3.91 19.86 -5.33
CA VAL A 81 -2.63 19.38 -5.88
C VAL A 81 -1.53 19.41 -4.81
N LEU A 82 -1.43 20.48 -4.02
CA LEU A 82 -0.45 20.60 -2.96
C LEU A 82 -0.70 19.62 -1.82
N GLY A 83 -1.96 19.46 -1.40
CA GLY A 83 -2.35 18.51 -0.36
C GLY A 83 -2.08 17.07 -0.77
N SER A 84 -2.47 16.70 -2.00
CA SER A 84 -2.18 15.39 -2.57
C SER A 84 -0.69 15.15 -2.74
N ALA A 85 0.09 16.16 -3.17
CA ALA A 85 1.54 16.03 -3.27
C ALA A 85 2.18 15.78 -1.89
N LEU A 86 1.78 16.53 -0.86
CA LEU A 86 2.28 16.33 0.50
C LEU A 86 1.92 14.95 1.06
N GLY A 87 0.69 14.48 0.84
CA GLY A 87 0.26 13.14 1.21
C GLY A 87 1.01 12.05 0.43
N SER A 88 1.31 12.29 -0.85
CA SER A 88 2.07 11.35 -1.67
C SER A 88 3.50 11.14 -1.18
N LEU A 89 4.11 12.15 -0.52
CA LEU A 89 5.45 12.02 0.05
C LEU A 89 5.49 11.00 1.19
N THR A 90 4.52 11.07 2.12
CA THR A 90 4.44 10.09 3.22
C THR A 90 4.13 8.71 2.65
N HIS A 91 3.20 8.64 1.70
CA HIS A 91 2.86 7.40 1.00
C HIS A 91 4.05 6.76 0.28
N TRP A 92 4.89 7.58 -0.37
CA TRP A 92 6.11 7.13 -1.04
C TRP A 92 7.10 6.50 -0.06
N VAL A 93 7.35 7.16 1.08
CA VAL A 93 8.26 6.63 2.11
C VAL A 93 7.78 5.26 2.59
N LEU A 94 6.49 5.13 2.95
CA LEU A 94 5.94 3.87 3.45
C LEU A 94 5.91 2.80 2.35
N SER A 95 5.54 3.15 1.12
CA SER A 95 5.49 2.21 -0.01
C SER A 95 6.87 1.69 -0.40
N SER A 96 7.94 2.45 -0.13
CA SER A 96 9.31 1.99 -0.37
C SER A 96 9.73 0.82 0.52
N TRP A 97 9.05 0.62 1.67
CA TRP A 97 9.32 -0.49 2.58
C TRP A 97 8.81 -1.83 2.06
N GLY A 98 7.72 -1.83 1.28
CA GLY A 98 7.16 -3.05 0.67
C GLY A 98 8.18 -3.85 -0.15
N PRO A 99 8.83 -3.25 -1.18
CA PRO A 99 9.90 -3.91 -1.93
C PRO A 99 11.14 -4.22 -1.10
N LYS A 100 11.42 -3.46 -0.04
CA LYS A 100 12.60 -3.67 0.80
C LYS A 100 12.45 -4.91 1.68
N PHE A 101 11.31 -5.07 2.35
CA PHE A 101 11.10 -6.15 3.30
C PHE A 101 10.41 -7.37 2.69
N GLY A 102 9.62 -7.20 1.62
CA GLY A 102 9.02 -8.32 0.89
C GLY A 102 8.00 -9.14 1.68
N VAL A 103 7.48 -8.58 2.78
CA VAL A 103 6.47 -9.19 3.65
C VAL A 103 5.27 -8.25 3.79
N PRO A 104 4.08 -8.75 4.14
CA PRO A 104 2.93 -7.89 4.40
C PRO A 104 3.22 -6.87 5.50
N MET A 105 2.66 -5.65 5.37
CA MET A 105 2.86 -4.57 6.35
C MET A 105 2.49 -5.00 7.79
N MET A 106 1.53 -5.92 7.93
CA MET A 106 1.12 -6.52 9.20
C MET A 106 2.19 -7.39 9.88
N VAL A 107 3.11 -7.96 9.10
CA VAL A 107 4.27 -8.70 9.60
C VAL A 107 5.39 -7.71 9.93
N GLU A 108 5.59 -6.69 9.10
CA GLU A 108 6.60 -5.64 9.31
C GLU A 108 6.35 -4.85 10.61
N SER A 109 5.10 -4.54 10.93
CA SER A 109 4.73 -3.82 12.15
C SER A 109 5.11 -4.55 13.45
N ARG A 110 5.36 -5.87 13.39
CA ARG A 110 5.91 -6.64 14.52
C ARG A 110 7.34 -6.21 14.89
N GLY A 111 8.10 -5.63 13.95
CA GLY A 111 9.45 -5.13 14.23
C GLY A 111 9.46 -3.96 15.21
N ALA A 112 8.48 -3.05 15.09
CA ALA A 112 8.36 -1.88 15.95
C ALA A 112 7.56 -2.15 17.24
N PHE A 113 6.50 -2.95 17.16
CA PHE A 113 5.57 -3.16 18.28
C PHE A 113 5.72 -4.52 18.99
N GLY A 114 6.54 -5.43 18.47
CA GLY A 114 6.63 -6.81 18.95
C GLY A 114 5.43 -7.66 18.55
N PHE A 115 5.45 -8.95 18.90
CA PHE A 115 4.39 -9.90 18.51
C PHE A 115 3.02 -9.57 19.12
N LEU A 116 2.97 -9.31 20.43
CA LEU A 116 1.74 -8.97 21.14
C LEU A 116 1.30 -7.52 20.91
N GLY A 117 2.25 -6.58 20.84
CA GLY A 117 1.93 -5.16 20.60
C GLY A 117 1.36 -4.92 19.20
N ASN A 118 1.67 -5.79 18.24
CA ASN A 118 1.10 -5.73 16.88
C ASN A 118 -0.42 -5.93 16.83
N ILE A 119 -1.03 -6.47 17.89
CA ILE A 119 -2.48 -6.61 18.00
C ILE A 119 -3.17 -5.24 17.91
N LEU A 120 -2.55 -4.18 18.42
CA LEU A 120 -3.11 -2.83 18.37
C LEU A 120 -3.23 -2.27 16.94
N PRO A 121 -2.14 -2.16 16.15
CA PRO A 121 -2.25 -1.71 14.76
C PRO A 121 -3.08 -2.68 13.91
N ALA A 122 -3.00 -3.99 14.15
CA ALA A 122 -3.81 -4.99 13.46
C ALA A 122 -5.30 -4.81 13.71
N GLY A 123 -5.69 -4.69 14.98
CA GLY A 123 -7.08 -4.52 15.39
C GLY A 123 -7.65 -3.20 14.90
N LEU A 124 -6.87 -2.12 14.98
CA LEU A 124 -7.30 -0.81 14.45
C LEU A 124 -7.49 -0.86 12.93
N ASN A 125 -6.56 -1.47 12.18
CA ASN A 125 -6.69 -1.63 10.74
C ASN A 125 -7.92 -2.49 10.37
N ALA A 126 -8.15 -3.60 11.10
CA ALA A 126 -9.32 -4.46 10.87
C ALA A 126 -10.65 -3.74 11.16
N PHE A 127 -10.70 -2.96 12.25
CA PHE A 127 -11.89 -2.19 12.61
C PHE A 127 -12.20 -1.09 11.58
N THR A 128 -11.18 -0.31 11.22
CA THR A 128 -11.32 0.78 10.23
C THR A 128 -11.68 0.25 8.85
N GLY A 129 -11.08 -0.86 8.40
CA GLY A 129 -11.41 -1.48 7.12
C GLY A 129 -12.80 -2.16 7.06
N THR A 130 -13.45 -2.39 8.21
CA THR A 130 -14.80 -2.99 8.25
C THR A 130 -15.92 -1.94 8.36
N ILE A 131 -15.63 -0.79 8.98
CA ILE A 131 -16.63 0.24 9.30
C ILE A 131 -16.50 1.48 8.40
N GLY A 132 -15.33 1.69 7.81
CA GLY A 132 -15.03 2.80 6.91
C GLY A 132 -15.49 2.59 5.48
#